data_AF-A0AAW0IUL0-F1
#
_entry.id   AF-A0AAW0IUL0-F1
#
_cell.length_a   1.000
_cell.length_b   1.000
_cell.length_c   1.000
_cell.angle_alpha   90.00
_cell.angle_beta   90.00
_cell.angle_gamma   90.00
#
_symmetry.space_group_name_H-M   'P 1'
#
loop_
_entity.id
_entity.type
_entity.pdbx_description
1 polymer ?
#
loop_
_entity_poly.entity_id
_entity_poly.type
_entity_poly.pdbx_seq_one_letter_code
_entity_poly.pdbx_strand_id
1 'polypeptide(L)'
;MAHEYGKKGEELVYWDGREQDILANWVDVEDHQFEPPAAKLIFEMVIIKPNNGLAPDQDVVAEAEAKLGNVLDVYETQLAKFMYLATDKYTIADLLHLPNLQSLMGTPAKKLIESRPPVRAWCCEILARPAWAKVLEMKHTAQVLACLFEHDLDFEFVPVNLDAGEQKQKAFLSMNPFGEVPVYEDSDLKQFESRAIIRCMAHENGKKGEELIYWNAREQAIVANWVDVEDHRFEPPAMKLIFELVIKPNNGLTPNQGEVAEAEAKLGNILDVYETQLAKFKYLASYKYTIVDVLHLPNLQSLMGTPAKKLIESRPRVRAWSAEILARPAWAKVLEMKHKAQA
;
A
#
# COMPACT_ATOMS: atom_id res chain seq x y z
N MET A 1 -16.94 41.50 -5.84
CA MET A 1 -15.54 41.71 -5.44
C MET A 1 -14.92 40.34 -5.25
N ALA A 2 -13.79 40.10 -5.92
CA ALA A 2 -13.17 38.80 -6.14
C ALA A 2 -12.65 38.11 -4.88
N HIS A 3 -12.61 36.77 -4.91
CA HIS A 3 -11.40 36.00 -4.64
C HIS A 3 -11.47 34.65 -5.39
N GLU A 4 -10.53 34.47 -6.33
CA GLU A 4 -10.18 33.19 -6.95
C GLU A 4 -9.70 32.20 -5.90
N TYR A 5 -10.11 30.93 -6.03
CA TYR A 5 -9.39 29.80 -5.44
C TYR A 5 -8.78 28.98 -6.58
N GLY A 6 -7.56 29.35 -6.97
CA GLY A 6 -6.69 28.52 -7.80
C GLY A 6 -5.74 27.67 -6.95
N LYS A 7 -5.52 26.43 -7.41
CA LYS A 7 -4.33 25.56 -7.26
C LYS A 7 -3.94 25.03 -5.87
N LYS A 8 -4.02 23.70 -5.73
CA LYS A 8 -3.06 22.88 -4.94
C LYS A 8 -3.06 21.38 -5.29
N GLY A 9 -3.21 21.06 -6.57
CA GLY A 9 -2.85 19.77 -7.15
C GLY A 9 -2.06 20.03 -8.44
N GLU A 10 -1.01 19.26 -8.72
CA GLU A 10 -0.39 19.29 -10.04
C GLU A 10 -1.44 18.77 -11.04
N GLU A 11 -1.85 19.62 -11.98
CA GLU A 11 -2.79 19.21 -13.02
C GLU A 11 -2.09 18.19 -13.93
N LEU A 12 -2.52 16.93 -13.88
CA LEU A 12 -1.96 15.84 -14.68
C LEU A 12 -2.39 15.88 -16.16
N VAL A 13 -3.29 16.81 -16.50
CA VAL A 13 -3.90 17.00 -17.81
C VAL A 13 -3.93 18.51 -18.13
N TYR A 14 -3.50 18.88 -19.33
CA TYR A 14 -3.42 20.27 -19.78
C TYR A 14 -4.75 20.82 -20.29
N TRP A 15 -4.93 22.15 -20.26
CA TRP A 15 -6.14 22.85 -20.69
C TRP A 15 -6.05 23.46 -22.09
N ASP A 16 -4.89 23.37 -22.75
CA ASP A 16 -4.73 23.75 -24.16
C ASP A 16 -4.76 22.52 -25.08
N GLY A 17 -5.32 22.68 -26.29
CA GLY A 17 -5.56 21.54 -27.19
C GLY A 17 -4.28 20.90 -27.74
N ARG A 18 -3.16 21.64 -27.85
CA ARG A 18 -1.92 21.09 -28.40
C ARG A 18 -1.15 20.26 -27.37
N GLU A 19 -1.12 20.72 -26.12
CA GLU A 19 -0.54 19.99 -25.00
C GLU A 19 -1.35 18.73 -24.67
N GLN A 20 -2.67 18.76 -24.87
CA GLN A 20 -3.53 17.57 -24.79
C GLN A 20 -3.21 16.52 -25.87
N ASP A 21 -3.02 16.93 -27.12
CA ASP A 21 -2.68 16.00 -28.21
C ASP A 21 -1.30 15.33 -27.97
N ILE A 22 -0.32 16.10 -27.48
CA ILE A 22 1.00 15.57 -27.12
C ILE A 22 0.89 14.57 -25.96
N LEU A 23 0.13 14.92 -24.92
CA LEU A 23 -0.10 14.05 -23.77
C LEU A 23 -0.80 12.75 -24.18
N ALA A 24 -1.86 12.84 -24.98
CA ALA A 24 -2.61 11.68 -25.49
C ALA A 24 -1.71 10.75 -26.30
N ASN A 25 -0.84 11.31 -27.16
CA ASN A 25 0.11 10.51 -27.90
C ASN A 25 1.10 9.75 -26.99
N TRP A 26 1.57 10.35 -25.90
CA TRP A 26 2.47 9.66 -24.97
C TRP A 26 1.75 8.62 -24.09
N VAL A 27 0.47 8.83 -23.77
CA VAL A 27 -0.39 7.82 -23.15
C VAL A 27 -0.59 6.65 -24.11
N ASP A 28 -0.88 6.90 -25.38
CA ASP A 28 -1.03 5.84 -26.39
C ASP A 28 0.28 5.05 -26.59
N VAL A 29 1.43 5.74 -26.55
CA VAL A 29 2.75 5.10 -26.59
C VAL A 29 2.99 4.23 -25.35
N GLU A 30 2.54 4.65 -24.17
CA GLU A 30 2.61 3.80 -22.97
C GLU A 30 1.80 2.52 -23.18
N ASP A 31 0.51 2.65 -23.48
CA ASP A 31 -0.46 1.56 -23.55
C ASP A 31 -0.12 0.54 -24.67
N HIS A 32 0.34 1.03 -25.83
CA HIS A 32 0.53 0.16 -26.99
C HIS A 32 1.98 -0.28 -27.20
N GLN A 33 2.97 0.43 -26.63
CA GLN A 33 4.38 0.17 -26.89
C GLN A 33 5.14 -0.22 -25.62
N PHE A 34 4.91 0.46 -24.49
CA PHE A 34 5.63 0.19 -23.24
C PHE A 34 5.00 -0.94 -22.42
N GLU A 35 3.70 -0.85 -22.15
CA GLU A 35 2.95 -1.79 -21.30
C GLU A 35 3.10 -3.24 -21.80
N PRO A 36 2.89 -3.57 -23.09
CA PRO A 36 2.83 -4.97 -23.50
C PRO A 36 4.14 -5.75 -23.32
N PRO A 37 5.34 -5.22 -23.68
CA PRO A 37 6.59 -5.89 -23.37
C PRO A 37 6.96 -5.83 -21.89
N ALA A 38 6.61 -4.76 -21.16
CA ALA A 38 6.85 -4.66 -19.73
C ALA A 38 6.06 -5.73 -18.94
N ALA A 39 4.76 -5.87 -19.23
CA ALA A 39 3.89 -6.86 -18.61
C ALA A 39 4.36 -8.30 -18.88
N LYS A 40 4.84 -8.60 -20.09
CA LYS A 40 5.43 -9.91 -20.42
C LYS A 40 6.66 -10.22 -19.59
N LEU A 41 7.59 -9.26 -19.43
CA LEU A 41 8.76 -9.43 -18.58
C LEU A 41 8.37 -9.65 -17.11
N ILE A 42 7.44 -8.84 -16.60
CA ILE A 42 6.95 -8.98 -15.22
C ILE A 42 6.29 -10.35 -15.01
N PHE A 43 5.49 -10.82 -15.96
CA PHE A 43 4.83 -12.12 -15.89
C PHE A 43 5.84 -13.28 -15.85
N GLU A 44 6.86 -13.25 -16.71
CA GLU A 44 7.91 -14.28 -16.83
C GLU A 44 8.88 -14.26 -15.64
N MET A 45 9.18 -13.08 -15.08
CA MET A 45 10.25 -12.89 -14.10
C MET A 45 9.76 -12.69 -12.65
N VAL A 46 8.50 -12.33 -12.44
CA VAL A 46 7.96 -11.93 -11.11
C VAL A 46 6.72 -12.71 -10.70
N ILE A 47 5.74 -12.92 -11.60
CA ILE A 47 4.39 -13.35 -11.17
C ILE A 47 4.16 -14.88 -11.23
N ILE A 48 4.32 -15.55 -12.38
CA ILE A 48 3.81 -16.94 -12.53
C ILE A 48 4.89 -18.02 -12.49
N LYS A 49 6.07 -17.83 -13.11
CA LYS A 49 7.02 -18.95 -13.23
C LYS A 49 7.85 -19.19 -11.96
N PRO A 50 8.47 -18.18 -11.32
CA PRO A 50 9.19 -18.40 -10.06
C PRO A 50 8.29 -18.88 -8.91
N ASN A 51 7.06 -18.33 -8.81
CA ASN A 51 6.09 -18.69 -7.76
C ASN A 51 5.47 -20.10 -7.94
N ASN A 52 5.60 -20.71 -9.12
CA ASN A 52 5.19 -22.08 -9.40
C ASN A 52 6.38 -23.04 -9.64
N GLY A 53 7.62 -22.61 -9.40
CA GLY A 53 8.83 -23.43 -9.61
C GLY A 53 9.20 -23.68 -11.07
N LEU A 54 8.69 -22.89 -12.01
CA LEU A 54 8.99 -22.95 -13.44
C LEU A 54 10.12 -21.96 -13.80
N ALA A 55 10.97 -22.33 -14.75
CA ALA A 55 12.00 -21.44 -15.28
C ALA A 55 11.41 -20.45 -16.31
N PRO A 56 11.85 -19.17 -16.35
CA PRO A 56 11.43 -18.21 -17.36
C PRO A 56 11.72 -18.70 -18.78
N ASP A 57 10.81 -18.43 -19.71
CA ASP A 57 11.04 -18.69 -21.13
C ASP A 57 12.00 -17.63 -21.67
N GLN A 58 13.22 -18.07 -21.98
CA GLN A 58 14.29 -17.16 -22.38
C GLN A 58 14.04 -16.50 -23.73
N ASP A 59 13.30 -17.15 -24.64
CA ASP A 59 12.99 -16.57 -25.94
C ASP A 59 11.94 -15.46 -25.80
N VAL A 60 10.93 -15.68 -24.95
CA VAL A 60 9.92 -14.67 -24.62
C VAL A 60 10.55 -13.48 -23.88
N VAL A 61 11.46 -13.75 -22.93
CA VAL A 61 12.20 -12.71 -22.21
C VAL A 61 13.05 -11.90 -23.18
N ALA A 62 13.83 -12.55 -24.07
CA ALA A 62 14.68 -11.86 -25.03
C ALA A 62 13.86 -11.00 -26.02
N GLU A 63 12.73 -11.50 -26.50
CA GLU A 63 11.82 -10.74 -27.37
C GLU A 63 11.26 -9.51 -26.66
N ALA A 64 10.82 -9.67 -25.41
CA ALA A 64 10.26 -8.58 -24.62
C ALA A 64 11.32 -7.55 -24.20
N GLU A 65 12.54 -7.98 -23.86
CA GLU A 65 13.68 -7.10 -23.61
C GLU A 65 14.03 -6.26 -24.85
N ALA A 66 14.04 -6.86 -26.04
CA ALA A 66 14.31 -6.15 -27.29
C ALA A 66 13.22 -5.10 -27.60
N LYS A 67 11.94 -5.47 -27.45
CA LYS A 67 10.80 -4.56 -27.67
C LYS A 67 10.81 -3.40 -26.68
N LEU A 68 10.99 -3.69 -25.38
CA LEU A 68 11.08 -2.68 -24.34
C LEU A 68 12.29 -1.76 -24.60
N GLY A 69 13.44 -2.32 -24.99
CA GLY A 69 14.64 -1.56 -25.34
C GLY A 69 14.39 -0.51 -26.44
N ASN A 70 13.70 -0.90 -27.51
CA ASN A 70 13.36 0.04 -28.60
C ASN A 70 12.48 1.21 -28.11
N VAL A 71 11.52 0.94 -27.23
CA VAL A 71 10.66 2.00 -26.67
C VAL A 71 11.46 2.91 -25.76
N LEU A 72 12.34 2.35 -24.94
CA LEU A 72 13.22 3.13 -24.07
C LEU A 72 14.22 3.98 -24.86
N ASP A 73 14.64 3.59 -26.07
CA ASP A 73 15.47 4.44 -26.94
C ASP A 73 14.71 5.68 -27.44
N VAL A 74 13.40 5.54 -27.68
CA VAL A 74 12.53 6.68 -27.97
C VAL A 74 12.42 7.58 -26.74
N TYR A 75 12.25 7.00 -25.55
CA TYR A 75 12.12 7.75 -24.30
C TYR A 75 13.41 8.50 -23.98
N GLU A 76 14.57 7.87 -24.22
CA GLU A 76 15.88 8.50 -24.05
C GLU A 76 16.00 9.77 -24.89
N THR A 77 15.59 9.71 -26.15
CA THR A 77 15.62 10.87 -27.06
C THR A 77 14.66 11.97 -26.61
N GLN A 78 13.52 11.60 -26.02
CA GLN A 78 12.52 12.54 -25.53
C GLN A 78 12.94 13.19 -24.21
N LEU A 79 13.37 12.39 -23.25
CA LEU A 79 13.77 12.83 -21.90
C LEU A 79 15.14 13.56 -21.91
N ALA A 80 15.90 13.44 -22.99
CA ALA A 80 17.04 14.33 -23.23
C ALA A 80 16.63 15.78 -23.51
N LYS A 81 15.36 16.02 -23.89
CA LYS A 81 14.81 17.35 -24.21
C LYS A 81 13.89 17.90 -23.13
N PHE A 82 13.17 17.03 -22.44
CA PHE A 82 12.15 17.38 -21.47
C PHE A 82 12.36 16.64 -20.16
N MET A 83 11.91 17.23 -19.05
CA MET A 83 12.01 16.60 -17.73
C MET A 83 11.12 15.33 -17.62
N TYR A 84 9.98 15.30 -18.32
CA TYR A 84 9.00 14.22 -18.32
C TYR A 84 8.59 13.86 -19.75
N LEU A 85 7.86 12.75 -19.96
CA LEU A 85 7.62 12.21 -21.31
C LEU A 85 6.86 13.19 -22.22
N ALA A 86 5.79 13.78 -21.70
CA ALA A 86 4.99 14.72 -22.48
C ALA A 86 5.60 16.12 -22.52
N THR A 87 6.18 16.59 -21.40
CA THR A 87 6.55 18.00 -21.17
C THR A 87 7.60 18.15 -20.05
N ASP A 88 7.90 19.37 -19.62
CA ASP A 88 8.71 19.62 -18.40
C ASP A 88 7.94 19.51 -17.08
N LYS A 89 6.64 19.16 -17.10
CA LYS A 89 5.87 18.84 -15.90
C LYS A 89 5.42 17.39 -15.91
N TYR A 90 5.25 16.85 -14.72
CA TYR A 90 4.74 15.51 -14.50
C TYR A 90 3.28 15.40 -14.91
N THR A 91 2.95 14.34 -15.65
CA THR A 91 1.62 14.14 -16.23
C THR A 91 1.13 12.72 -16.05
N ILE A 92 -0.10 12.44 -16.48
CA ILE A 92 -0.60 11.07 -16.53
C ILE A 92 0.27 10.16 -17.42
N ALA A 93 0.92 10.70 -18.45
CA ALA A 93 1.84 9.92 -19.29
C ALA A 93 3.07 9.43 -18.52
N ASP A 94 3.42 10.01 -17.38
CA ASP A 94 4.51 9.54 -16.52
C ASP A 94 4.00 8.65 -15.39
N LEU A 95 2.78 8.94 -14.92
CA LEU A 95 2.09 8.19 -13.87
C LEU A 95 1.80 6.74 -14.29
N LEU A 96 1.36 6.53 -15.54
CA LEU A 96 0.94 5.22 -16.03
C LEU A 96 2.08 4.19 -16.01
N HIS A 97 3.34 4.62 -16.15
CA HIS A 97 4.50 3.73 -16.12
C HIS A 97 4.87 3.23 -14.72
N LEU A 98 4.42 3.89 -13.64
CA LEU A 98 4.86 3.58 -12.28
C LEU A 98 4.70 2.12 -11.87
N PRO A 99 3.55 1.43 -12.06
CA PRO A 99 3.37 0.06 -11.59
C PRO A 99 4.32 -0.93 -12.28
N ASN A 100 4.49 -0.74 -13.59
CA ASN A 100 5.34 -1.61 -14.41
C ASN A 100 6.83 -1.31 -14.18
N LEU A 101 7.23 -0.04 -14.10
CA LEU A 101 8.61 0.35 -13.78
C LEU A 101 9.01 -0.14 -12.38
N GLN A 102 8.14 0.02 -11.38
CA GLN A 102 8.38 -0.50 -10.03
C GLN A 102 8.68 -2.00 -10.04
N SER A 103 7.89 -2.76 -10.80
CA SER A 103 8.05 -4.20 -10.93
C SER A 103 9.33 -4.57 -11.70
N LEU A 104 9.59 -3.89 -12.82
CA LEU A 104 10.77 -4.13 -13.67
C LEU A 104 12.09 -3.81 -12.95
N MET A 105 12.13 -2.75 -12.15
CA MET A 105 13.31 -2.35 -11.37
C MET A 105 13.73 -3.43 -10.35
N GLY A 106 12.83 -4.34 -9.97
CA GLY A 106 13.10 -5.52 -9.16
C GLY A 106 13.66 -6.73 -9.93
N THR A 107 13.85 -6.63 -11.25
CA THR A 107 14.28 -7.74 -12.11
C THR A 107 15.61 -7.44 -12.82
N PRO A 108 16.29 -8.45 -13.41
CA PRO A 108 17.39 -8.23 -14.34
C PRO A 108 17.09 -7.26 -15.50
N ALA A 109 15.82 -7.07 -15.89
CA ALA A 109 15.44 -6.16 -16.95
C ALA A 109 15.72 -4.68 -16.62
N LYS A 110 15.94 -4.35 -15.34
CA LYS A 110 16.35 -3.00 -14.90
C LYS A 110 17.60 -2.48 -15.62
N LYS A 111 18.47 -3.37 -16.13
CA LYS A 111 19.65 -3.03 -16.94
C LYS A 111 19.29 -2.18 -18.16
N LEU A 112 18.09 -2.38 -18.74
CA LEU A 112 17.60 -1.62 -19.90
C LEU A 112 17.28 -0.18 -19.53
N ILE A 113 16.81 0.06 -18.30
CA ILE A 113 16.54 1.39 -17.77
C ILE A 113 17.87 2.04 -17.35
N GLU A 114 18.72 1.30 -16.62
CA GLU A 114 19.99 1.81 -16.08
C GLU A 114 21.01 2.21 -17.17
N SER A 115 20.95 1.60 -18.36
CA SER A 115 21.86 1.89 -19.48
C SER A 115 21.55 3.20 -20.23
N ARG A 116 20.45 3.89 -19.88
CA ARG A 116 19.92 5.07 -20.58
C ARG A 116 19.80 6.23 -19.59
N PRO A 117 20.77 7.16 -19.50
CA PRO A 117 20.85 8.08 -18.37
C PRO A 117 19.62 9.00 -18.16
N PRO A 118 19.07 9.70 -19.18
CA PRO A 118 17.77 10.37 -19.11
C PRO A 118 16.62 9.48 -18.65
N VAL A 119 16.45 8.28 -19.22
CA VAL A 119 15.39 7.35 -18.82
C VAL A 119 15.56 6.92 -17.35
N ARG A 120 16.78 6.61 -16.94
CA ARG A 120 17.10 6.26 -15.56
C ARG A 120 16.76 7.39 -14.61
N ALA A 121 17.16 8.62 -14.95
CA ALA A 121 16.90 9.80 -14.13
C ALA A 121 15.39 10.06 -13.97
N TRP A 122 14.63 9.99 -15.06
CA TRP A 122 13.17 10.09 -15.06
C TRP A 122 12.54 8.98 -14.22
N CYS A 123 12.90 7.71 -14.45
CA CYS A 123 12.39 6.57 -13.70
C CYS A 123 12.64 6.73 -12.19
N CYS A 124 13.87 7.11 -11.79
CA CYS A 124 14.18 7.40 -10.40
C CYS A 124 13.36 8.56 -9.84
N GLU A 125 13.09 9.61 -10.61
CA GLU A 125 12.28 10.74 -10.18
C GLU A 125 10.83 10.30 -9.93
N ILE A 126 10.21 9.62 -10.91
CA ILE A 126 8.78 9.33 -10.84
C ILE A 126 8.48 8.26 -9.78
N LEU A 127 9.38 7.28 -9.62
CA LEU A 127 9.30 6.28 -8.55
C LEU A 127 9.57 6.87 -7.18
N ALA A 128 10.33 7.97 -7.09
CA ALA A 128 10.60 8.66 -5.83
C ALA A 128 9.58 9.75 -5.48
N ARG A 129 8.45 9.83 -6.21
CA ARG A 129 7.42 10.82 -5.90
C ARG A 129 6.76 10.47 -4.57
N PRO A 130 6.65 11.43 -3.63
CA PRO A 130 6.06 11.17 -2.31
C PRO A 130 4.61 10.65 -2.34
N ALA A 131 3.86 10.91 -3.42
CA ALA A 131 2.51 10.38 -3.59
C ALA A 131 2.51 8.86 -3.83
N TRP A 132 3.56 8.32 -4.47
CA TRP A 132 3.73 6.90 -4.74
C TRP A 132 4.24 6.16 -3.49
N ALA A 133 5.22 6.72 -2.75
CA ALA A 133 5.64 6.24 -1.42
C ALA A 133 4.48 6.06 -0.44
N LYS A 134 3.61 7.08 -0.34
CA LYS A 134 2.53 7.14 0.65
C LYS A 134 1.45 6.08 0.48
N VAL A 135 1.35 5.48 -0.70
CA VAL A 135 0.34 4.48 -1.03
C VAL A 135 0.69 3.09 -0.49
N LEU A 136 1.98 2.79 -0.37
CA LEU A 136 2.47 1.46 0.03
C LEU A 136 2.98 1.39 1.49
N GLU A 137 3.13 2.52 2.19
CA GLU A 137 3.98 2.56 3.41
C GLU A 137 3.34 2.46 4.81
N MET A 138 2.02 2.60 5.02
CA MET A 138 1.57 3.01 6.39
C MET A 138 0.49 2.19 7.09
N LYS A 139 0.01 1.08 6.52
CA LYS A 139 -0.97 0.21 7.23
C LYS A 139 -0.26 -0.71 8.21
N HIS A 140 0.58 -1.61 7.71
CA HIS A 140 1.19 -2.69 8.49
C HIS A 140 2.12 -2.17 9.59
N THR A 141 2.93 -1.16 9.28
CA THR A 141 3.76 -0.45 10.26
C THR A 141 2.92 0.24 11.34
N ALA A 142 1.77 0.82 10.98
CA ALA A 142 0.89 1.48 11.96
C ALA A 142 0.23 0.50 12.94
N GLN A 143 -0.06 -0.74 12.51
CA GLN A 143 -0.55 -1.78 13.41
C GLN A 143 0.51 -2.13 14.46
N VAL A 144 1.78 -2.24 14.04
CA VAL A 144 2.92 -2.49 14.94
C VAL A 144 3.13 -1.34 15.92
N LEU A 145 3.14 -0.10 15.44
CA LEU A 145 3.26 1.09 16.29
C LEU A 145 2.12 1.21 17.30
N ALA A 146 0.88 0.88 16.89
CA ALA A 146 -0.25 0.85 17.80
C ALA A 146 -0.02 -0.14 18.95
N CYS A 147 0.46 -1.35 18.65
CA CYS A 147 0.78 -2.35 19.66
C CYS A 147 1.90 -1.90 20.61
N LEU A 148 2.98 -1.31 20.07
CA LEU A 148 4.08 -0.75 20.88
C LEU A 148 3.56 0.29 21.87
N PHE A 149 2.69 1.19 21.43
CA PHE A 149 2.09 2.21 22.30
C PHE A 149 1.05 1.69 23.28
N GLU A 150 0.33 0.61 22.95
CA GLU A 150 -0.58 -0.06 23.91
C GLU A 150 0.20 -0.68 25.07
N HIS A 151 1.41 -1.18 24.81
CA HIS A 151 2.30 -1.73 25.83
C HIS A 151 3.23 -0.71 26.50
N ASP A 152 3.17 0.57 26.09
CA ASP A 152 4.04 1.65 26.55
C ASP A 152 5.53 1.28 26.44
N LEU A 153 5.90 0.67 25.32
CA LEU A 153 7.27 0.24 25.04
C LEU A 153 8.08 1.38 24.42
N ASP A 154 9.32 1.52 24.88
CA ASP A 154 10.32 2.36 24.21
C ASP A 154 10.81 1.64 22.93
N PHE A 155 10.93 2.38 21.84
CA PHE A 155 11.42 1.85 20.57
C PHE A 155 12.18 2.92 19.77
N GLU A 156 13.11 2.47 18.94
CA GLU A 156 13.71 3.28 17.90
C GLU A 156 12.97 3.02 16.58
N PHE A 157 12.38 4.07 16.01
CA PHE A 157 11.81 3.98 14.67
C PHE A 157 12.88 4.27 13.62
N VAL A 158 13.27 3.24 12.88
CA VAL A 158 14.20 3.37 11.75
C VAL A 158 13.37 3.52 10.47
N PRO A 159 13.29 4.72 9.86
CA PRO A 159 12.60 4.90 8.60
C PRO A 159 13.31 4.13 7.49
N VAL A 160 12.53 3.49 6.63
CA VAL A 160 13.01 2.82 5.42
C VAL A 160 12.43 3.59 4.25
N ASN A 161 13.29 4.07 3.37
CA ASN A 161 12.88 4.83 2.21
C ASN A 161 12.37 3.87 1.12
N LEU A 162 11.05 3.65 1.02
CA LEU A 162 10.52 2.74 0.00
C LEU A 162 10.61 3.32 -1.42
N ASP A 163 10.63 4.65 -1.55
CA ASP A 163 10.86 5.39 -2.79
C ASP A 163 12.25 5.07 -3.39
N ALA A 164 13.27 4.99 -2.53
CA ALA A 164 14.62 4.60 -2.91
C ALA A 164 14.79 3.07 -3.02
N GLY A 165 13.73 2.29 -2.81
CA GLY A 165 13.74 0.84 -2.87
C GLY A 165 14.60 0.19 -1.79
N GLU A 166 14.85 0.85 -0.65
CA GLU A 166 15.72 0.35 0.42
C GLU A 166 15.28 -1.03 0.94
N GLN A 167 13.97 -1.27 1.01
CA GLN A 167 13.36 -2.56 1.36
C GLN A 167 13.72 -3.70 0.40
N LYS A 168 14.12 -3.38 -0.83
CA LYS A 168 14.56 -4.37 -1.83
C LYS A 168 16.08 -4.50 -1.89
N GLN A 169 16.84 -3.73 -1.09
CA GLN A 169 18.29 -3.83 -1.03
C GLN A 169 18.74 -5.01 -0.18
N LYS A 170 19.93 -5.55 -0.47
CA LYS A 170 20.48 -6.74 0.21
C LYS A 170 20.49 -6.62 1.74
N ALA A 171 20.77 -5.43 2.27
CA ALA A 171 20.77 -5.19 3.71
C ALA A 171 19.38 -5.43 4.33
N PHE A 172 18.33 -4.88 3.71
CA PHE A 172 16.96 -5.06 4.18
C PHE A 172 16.42 -6.48 3.92
N LEU A 173 16.73 -7.05 2.75
CA LEU A 173 16.33 -8.42 2.40
C LEU A 173 16.90 -9.48 3.36
N SER A 174 18.02 -9.18 4.04
CA SER A 174 18.54 -10.05 5.09
C SER A 174 17.67 -10.10 6.35
N MET A 175 16.81 -9.10 6.54
CA MET A 175 15.87 -9.01 7.67
C MET A 175 14.46 -9.45 7.25
N ASN A 176 13.99 -9.05 6.07
CA ASN A 176 12.75 -9.54 5.48
C ASN A 176 13.00 -10.00 4.02
N PRO A 177 12.99 -11.30 3.73
CA PRO A 177 13.27 -11.82 2.39
C PRO A 177 12.22 -11.42 1.33
N PHE A 178 11.02 -11.01 1.75
CA PHE A 178 9.97 -10.49 0.87
C PHE A 178 10.17 -9.00 0.52
N GLY A 179 11.05 -8.32 1.26
CA GLY A 179 11.38 -6.92 1.05
C GLY A 179 10.19 -6.01 1.30
N GLU A 180 9.50 -6.22 2.41
CA GLU A 180 8.33 -5.44 2.83
C GLU A 180 8.53 -4.89 4.24
N VAL A 181 7.90 -3.77 4.54
CA VAL A 181 7.84 -3.21 5.88
C VAL A 181 6.53 -3.61 6.56
N PRO A 182 6.49 -3.79 7.90
CA PRO A 182 7.55 -3.55 8.87
C PRO A 182 8.47 -4.77 9.11
N VAL A 183 9.64 -4.47 9.68
CA VAL A 183 10.54 -5.43 10.35
C VAL A 183 10.66 -5.00 11.82
N TYR A 184 10.76 -5.98 12.71
CA TYR A 184 11.04 -5.79 14.12
C TYR A 184 12.32 -6.52 14.51
N GLU A 185 13.19 -5.81 15.23
CA GLU A 185 14.44 -6.35 15.77
C GLU A 185 14.48 -6.05 17.27
N ASP A 186 14.63 -7.09 18.08
CA ASP A 186 14.87 -7.00 19.52
C ASP A 186 15.92 -8.04 19.91
N SER A 187 17.09 -7.57 20.35
CA SER A 187 18.20 -8.43 20.76
C SER A 187 18.61 -9.40 19.63
N ASP A 188 18.38 -10.71 19.79
CA ASP A 188 18.65 -11.75 18.81
C ASP A 188 17.43 -12.11 17.93
N LEU A 189 16.27 -11.54 18.22
CA LEU A 189 15.03 -11.78 17.50
C LEU A 189 14.88 -10.82 16.32
N LYS A 190 14.71 -11.37 15.12
CA LYS A 190 14.31 -10.63 13.90
C LYS A 190 13.02 -11.20 13.36
N GLN A 191 12.00 -10.37 13.25
CA GLN A 191 10.69 -10.76 12.75
C GLN A 191 10.20 -9.81 11.66
N PHE A 192 9.50 -10.39 10.70
CA PHE A 192 8.70 -9.70 9.69
C PHE A 192 7.28 -10.27 9.75
N GLU A 193 6.37 -9.75 8.94
CA GLU A 193 4.91 -9.90 9.08
C GLU A 193 4.32 -9.16 10.28
N SER A 194 3.65 -8.05 10.01
CA SER A 194 3.02 -7.19 11.04
C SER A 194 2.19 -7.97 12.08
N ARG A 195 1.39 -8.96 11.65
CA ARG A 195 0.57 -9.78 12.55
C ARG A 195 1.38 -10.74 13.42
N ALA A 196 2.51 -11.23 12.92
CA ALA A 196 3.42 -12.07 13.69
C ALA A 196 4.17 -11.22 14.74
N ILE A 197 4.69 -10.07 14.31
CA ILE A 197 5.37 -9.11 15.20
C ILE A 197 4.43 -8.69 16.34
N ILE A 198 3.21 -8.24 16.04
CA ILE A 198 2.21 -7.83 17.05
C ILE A 198 1.92 -8.95 18.05
N ARG A 199 1.81 -10.19 17.56
CA ARG A 199 1.57 -11.36 18.41
C ARG A 199 2.76 -11.64 19.32
N CYS A 200 3.98 -11.57 18.81
CA CYS A 200 5.20 -11.76 19.60
C CYS A 200 5.30 -10.71 20.71
N MET A 201 5.21 -9.42 20.33
CA MET A 201 5.28 -8.31 21.28
C MET A 201 4.19 -8.41 22.35
N ALA A 202 2.96 -8.77 21.96
CA ALA A 202 1.87 -8.92 22.91
C ALA A 202 2.07 -10.12 23.86
N HIS A 203 2.73 -11.20 23.42
CA HIS A 203 3.15 -12.29 24.30
C HIS A 203 4.25 -11.87 25.27
N GLU A 204 5.30 -11.21 24.78
CA GLU A 204 6.44 -10.85 25.62
C GLU A 204 6.09 -9.78 26.66
N ASN A 205 5.23 -8.84 26.29
CA ASN A 205 4.94 -7.63 27.08
C ASN A 205 3.53 -7.60 27.68
N GLY A 206 2.70 -8.60 27.38
CA GLY A 206 1.33 -8.70 27.86
C GLY A 206 1.24 -8.87 29.37
N LYS A 207 0.52 -7.97 30.04
CA LYS A 207 0.18 -8.10 31.46
C LYS A 207 -1.17 -8.78 31.62
N LYS A 208 -1.25 -9.74 32.55
CA LYS A 208 -2.51 -10.39 32.91
C LYS A 208 -3.47 -9.34 33.47
N GLY A 209 -4.65 -9.22 32.88
CA GLY A 209 -5.66 -8.20 33.16
C GLY A 209 -5.77 -7.11 32.08
N GLU A 210 -4.74 -6.93 31.23
CA GLU A 210 -4.60 -5.85 30.23
C GLU A 210 -4.53 -6.43 28.80
N GLU A 211 -5.23 -7.54 28.55
CA GLU A 211 -4.89 -8.48 27.50
C GLU A 211 -5.18 -8.02 26.06
N LEU A 212 -4.13 -7.68 25.31
CA LEU A 212 -4.12 -7.80 23.85
C LEU A 212 -4.15 -9.26 23.37
N ILE A 213 -3.71 -10.19 24.21
CA ILE A 213 -3.65 -11.64 23.98
C ILE A 213 -4.07 -12.42 25.22
N TYR A 214 -4.51 -13.66 25.04
CA TYR A 214 -4.78 -14.58 26.15
C TYR A 214 -3.63 -15.57 26.36
N TRP A 215 -3.43 -16.04 27.59
CA TRP A 215 -2.47 -17.12 27.88
C TRP A 215 -3.11 -18.52 27.79
N ASN A 216 -4.44 -18.60 27.88
CA ASN A 216 -5.16 -19.85 27.70
C ASN A 216 -5.23 -20.23 26.23
N ALA A 217 -4.85 -21.47 25.90
CA ALA A 217 -4.83 -21.96 24.53
C ALA A 217 -6.19 -21.88 23.81
N ARG A 218 -7.30 -22.10 24.51
CA ARG A 218 -8.64 -22.02 23.90
C ARG A 218 -9.05 -20.58 23.60
N GLU A 219 -8.75 -19.65 24.50
CA GLU A 219 -9.01 -18.23 24.29
C GLU A 219 -8.11 -17.67 23.18
N GLN A 220 -6.85 -18.10 23.11
CA GLN A 220 -5.97 -17.79 21.99
C GLN A 220 -6.50 -18.32 20.66
N ALA A 221 -7.04 -19.54 20.62
CA ALA A 221 -7.61 -20.09 19.39
C ALA A 221 -8.79 -19.23 18.88
N ILE A 222 -9.58 -18.65 19.78
CA ILE A 222 -10.65 -17.71 19.42
C ILE A 222 -10.06 -16.42 18.85
N VAL A 223 -9.06 -15.82 19.52
CA VAL A 223 -8.37 -14.62 19.03
C VAL A 223 -7.74 -14.89 17.66
N ALA A 224 -7.03 -16.00 17.48
CA ALA A 224 -6.40 -16.38 16.23
C ALA A 224 -7.42 -16.54 15.10
N ASN A 225 -8.56 -17.18 15.35
CA ASN A 225 -9.63 -17.29 14.37
C ASN A 225 -10.13 -15.91 13.90
N TRP A 226 -10.27 -14.95 14.82
CA TRP A 226 -10.68 -13.59 14.45
C TRP A 226 -9.57 -12.75 13.81
N VAL A 227 -8.29 -13.05 14.07
CA VAL A 227 -7.17 -12.52 13.29
C VAL A 227 -7.24 -13.02 11.84
N ASP A 228 -7.49 -14.32 11.65
CA ASP A 228 -7.61 -14.90 10.31
C ASP A 228 -8.85 -14.36 9.57
N VAL A 229 -9.95 -14.07 10.29
CA VAL A 229 -11.12 -13.38 9.73
C VAL A 229 -10.79 -11.94 9.34
N GLU A 230 -10.03 -11.20 10.14
CA GLU A 230 -9.55 -9.88 9.75
C GLU A 230 -8.75 -9.96 8.46
N ASP A 231 -7.76 -10.86 8.40
CA ASP A 231 -6.83 -10.95 7.28
C ASP A 231 -7.47 -11.46 5.98
N HIS A 232 -8.26 -12.52 6.05
CA HIS A 232 -8.78 -13.17 4.84
C HIS A 232 -10.17 -12.68 4.42
N ARG A 233 -10.90 -11.99 5.32
CA ARG A 233 -12.27 -11.56 5.05
C ARG A 233 -12.38 -10.05 5.03
N PHE A 234 -12.02 -9.36 6.12
CA PHE A 234 -12.19 -7.92 6.23
C PHE A 234 -11.18 -7.15 5.37
N GLU A 235 -9.91 -7.55 5.43
CA GLU A 235 -8.80 -6.83 4.82
C GLU A 235 -8.97 -6.65 3.30
N PRO A 236 -9.25 -7.69 2.50
CA PRO A 236 -9.22 -7.54 1.04
C PRO A 236 -10.26 -6.54 0.50
N PRO A 237 -11.57 -6.60 0.88
CA PRO A 237 -12.53 -5.61 0.42
C PRO A 237 -12.31 -4.22 1.05
N ALA A 238 -11.80 -4.14 2.30
CA ALA A 238 -11.46 -2.86 2.90
C ALA A 238 -10.32 -2.17 2.14
N MET A 239 -9.25 -2.90 1.80
CA MET A 239 -8.11 -2.39 1.06
C MET A 239 -8.50 -2.03 -0.38
N LYS A 240 -9.38 -2.82 -1.02
CA LYS A 240 -9.94 -2.46 -2.32
C LYS A 240 -10.69 -1.13 -2.28
N LEU A 241 -11.52 -0.89 -1.26
CA LEU A 241 -12.20 0.40 -1.09
C LEU A 241 -11.22 1.54 -0.83
N ILE A 242 -10.22 1.33 0.02
CA ILE A 242 -9.18 2.34 0.27
C ILE A 242 -8.40 2.65 -1.02
N PHE A 243 -8.10 1.63 -1.83
CA PHE A 243 -7.44 1.79 -3.12
C PHE A 243 -8.27 2.68 -4.05
N GLU A 244 -9.56 2.36 -4.22
CA GLU A 244 -10.45 3.09 -5.11
C GLU A 244 -10.80 4.49 -4.59
N LEU A 245 -11.03 4.67 -3.28
CA LEU A 245 -11.61 5.90 -2.71
C LEU A 245 -10.58 6.85 -2.07
N VAL A 246 -9.36 6.38 -1.81
CA VAL A 246 -8.30 7.19 -1.19
C VAL A 246 -7.08 7.25 -2.09
N ILE A 247 -6.51 6.09 -2.42
CA ILE A 247 -5.24 6.01 -3.16
C ILE A 247 -5.41 6.57 -4.56
N LYS A 248 -6.40 6.10 -5.33
CA LYS A 248 -6.64 6.60 -6.69
C LYS A 248 -6.88 8.12 -6.72
N PRO A 249 -7.83 8.69 -5.96
CA PRO A 249 -8.04 10.14 -5.93
C PRO A 249 -6.81 10.95 -5.53
N ASN A 250 -6.04 10.48 -4.54
CA ASN A 250 -4.80 11.17 -4.13
C ASN A 250 -3.73 11.18 -5.22
N ASN A 251 -3.81 10.25 -6.18
CA ASN A 251 -2.94 10.17 -7.36
C ASN A 251 -3.62 10.71 -8.62
N GLY A 252 -4.72 11.46 -8.48
CA GLY A 252 -5.43 12.06 -9.62
C GLY A 252 -6.23 11.08 -10.48
N LEU A 253 -6.40 9.84 -10.03
CA LEU A 253 -7.16 8.80 -10.72
C LEU A 253 -8.63 8.77 -10.26
N THR A 254 -9.52 8.39 -11.16
CA THR A 254 -10.96 8.28 -10.85
C THR A 254 -11.30 6.89 -10.27
N PRO A 255 -12.09 6.81 -9.18
CA PRO A 255 -12.54 5.53 -8.64
C PRO A 255 -13.40 4.76 -9.65
N ASN A 256 -13.16 3.46 -9.80
CA ASN A 256 -14.04 2.57 -10.54
C ASN A 256 -15.27 2.25 -9.70
N GLN A 257 -16.43 2.77 -10.11
CA GLN A 257 -17.67 2.63 -9.35
C GLN A 257 -18.18 1.18 -9.26
N GLY A 258 -17.87 0.34 -10.25
CA GLY A 258 -18.20 -1.09 -10.21
C GLY A 258 -17.40 -1.83 -9.14
N GLU A 259 -16.09 -1.59 -9.09
CA GLU A 259 -15.17 -2.14 -8.08
C GLU A 259 -15.52 -1.65 -6.67
N VAL A 260 -15.89 -0.37 -6.54
CA VAL A 260 -16.38 0.21 -5.28
C VAL A 260 -17.65 -0.50 -4.84
N ALA A 261 -18.65 -0.61 -5.71
CA ALA A 261 -19.93 -1.26 -5.36
C ALA A 261 -19.75 -2.73 -4.95
N GLU A 262 -18.91 -3.47 -5.66
CA GLU A 262 -18.59 -4.86 -5.32
C GLU A 262 -17.90 -4.97 -3.95
N ALA A 263 -16.90 -4.13 -3.70
CA ALA A 263 -16.18 -4.13 -2.44
C ALA A 263 -17.07 -3.65 -1.27
N GLU A 264 -17.94 -2.67 -1.49
CA GLU A 264 -18.94 -2.23 -0.50
C GLU A 264 -19.91 -3.36 -0.13
N ALA A 265 -20.39 -4.13 -1.11
CA ALA A 265 -21.28 -5.28 -0.88
C ALA A 265 -20.57 -6.38 -0.08
N LYS A 266 -19.33 -6.73 -0.45
CA LYS A 266 -18.52 -7.72 0.28
C LYS A 266 -18.25 -7.29 1.71
N LEU A 267 -17.79 -6.05 1.90
CA LEU A 267 -17.51 -5.50 3.22
C LEU A 267 -18.79 -5.42 4.06
N GLY A 268 -19.92 -5.00 3.48
CA GLY A 268 -21.20 -4.96 4.16
C GLY A 268 -21.59 -6.30 4.78
N ASN A 269 -21.50 -7.39 4.01
CA ASN A 269 -21.80 -8.74 4.51
C ASN A 269 -20.90 -9.15 5.69
N ILE A 270 -19.62 -8.78 5.65
CA ILE A 270 -18.68 -9.05 6.75
C ILE A 270 -19.05 -8.24 7.99
N LEU A 271 -19.40 -6.96 7.81
CA LEU A 271 -19.82 -6.10 8.90
C LEU A 271 -21.15 -6.55 9.54
N ASP A 272 -22.03 -7.23 8.79
CA ASP A 272 -23.23 -7.86 9.38
C ASP A 272 -22.88 -9.03 10.33
N VAL A 273 -21.85 -9.80 9.98
CA VAL A 273 -21.29 -10.82 10.88
C VAL A 273 -20.68 -10.14 12.12
N TYR A 274 -19.98 -9.01 11.95
CA TYR A 274 -19.38 -8.28 13.06
C TYR A 274 -20.45 -7.68 13.97
N GLU A 275 -21.54 -7.13 13.42
CA GLU A 275 -22.67 -6.60 14.19
C GLU A 275 -23.30 -7.70 15.07
N THR A 276 -23.41 -8.93 14.53
CA THR A 276 -23.90 -10.09 15.28
C THR A 276 -22.91 -10.53 16.37
N GLN A 277 -21.61 -10.47 16.09
CA GLN A 277 -20.57 -10.84 17.05
C GLN A 277 -20.47 -9.83 18.21
N LEU A 278 -20.50 -8.54 17.90
CA LEU A 278 -20.47 -7.45 18.87
C LEU A 278 -21.76 -7.33 19.68
N ALA A 279 -22.82 -8.06 19.31
CA ALA A 279 -24.00 -8.23 20.16
C ALA A 279 -23.74 -9.18 21.35
N LYS A 280 -22.75 -10.07 21.22
CA LYS A 280 -22.40 -11.07 22.24
C LYS A 280 -21.21 -10.64 23.08
N PHE A 281 -20.27 -9.91 22.48
CA PHE A 281 -19.01 -9.53 23.07
C PHE A 281 -18.78 -8.02 22.93
N LYS A 282 -18.00 -7.45 23.86
CA LYS A 282 -17.66 -6.03 23.80
C LYS A 282 -16.74 -5.71 22.59
N TYR A 283 -15.82 -6.61 22.28
CA TYR A 283 -14.88 -6.54 21.16
C TYR A 283 -15.01 -7.80 20.29
N LEU A 284 -14.34 -7.84 19.14
CA LEU A 284 -14.59 -8.89 18.14
C LEU A 284 -14.27 -10.30 18.64
N ALA A 285 -13.14 -10.46 19.33
CA ALA A 285 -12.73 -11.78 19.83
C ALA A 285 -13.26 -12.08 21.24
N SER A 286 -13.54 -11.06 22.06
CA SER A 286 -13.83 -11.25 23.48
C SER A 286 -14.47 -10.02 24.16
N TYR A 287 -14.65 -10.07 25.47
CA TYR A 287 -15.07 -8.90 26.27
C TYR A 287 -13.93 -7.89 26.51
N LYS A 288 -12.68 -8.22 26.14
CA LYS A 288 -11.50 -7.35 26.26
C LYS A 288 -10.95 -6.98 24.89
N TYR A 289 -10.24 -5.86 24.83
CA TYR A 289 -9.60 -5.33 23.63
C TYR A 289 -8.38 -6.19 23.27
N THR A 290 -8.36 -6.79 22.09
CA THR A 290 -7.32 -7.75 21.68
C THR A 290 -6.53 -7.28 20.45
N ILE A 291 -5.50 -8.03 20.06
CA ILE A 291 -4.77 -7.81 18.79
C ILE A 291 -5.72 -7.74 17.59
N VAL A 292 -6.84 -8.47 17.61
CA VAL A 292 -7.84 -8.42 16.52
C VAL A 292 -8.31 -7.00 16.31
N ASP A 293 -8.62 -6.29 17.38
CA ASP A 293 -9.13 -4.93 17.32
C ASP A 293 -8.04 -3.93 16.89
N VAL A 294 -6.78 -4.15 17.29
CA VAL A 294 -5.61 -3.38 16.84
C VAL A 294 -5.45 -3.47 15.32
N LEU A 295 -5.56 -4.67 14.75
CA LEU A 295 -5.32 -4.90 13.33
C LEU A 295 -6.28 -4.13 12.41
N HIS A 296 -7.50 -3.86 12.88
CA HIS A 296 -8.49 -3.12 12.10
C HIS A 296 -8.23 -1.60 12.05
N LEU A 297 -7.44 -1.04 12.98
CA LEU A 297 -7.30 0.41 13.18
C LEU A 297 -6.95 1.19 11.90
N PRO A 298 -5.92 0.83 11.11
CA PRO A 298 -5.51 1.68 9.99
C PRO A 298 -6.55 1.69 8.86
N ASN A 299 -7.11 0.52 8.54
CA ASN A 299 -8.10 0.42 7.47
C ASN A 299 -9.43 1.06 7.88
N LEU A 300 -9.86 0.90 9.14
CA LEU A 300 -11.03 1.62 9.65
C LEU A 300 -10.82 3.13 9.63
N GLN A 301 -9.67 3.61 10.09
CA GLN A 301 -9.34 5.04 10.08
C GLN A 301 -9.45 5.62 8.66
N SER A 302 -8.89 4.93 7.67
CA SER A 302 -8.96 5.34 6.26
C SER A 302 -10.40 5.32 5.75
N LEU A 303 -11.14 4.23 5.97
CA LEU A 303 -12.53 4.10 5.52
C LEU A 303 -13.46 5.17 6.11
N MET A 304 -13.27 5.54 7.38
CA MET A 304 -14.03 6.60 8.04
C MET A 304 -13.85 7.98 7.39
N GLY A 305 -12.77 8.18 6.64
CA GLY A 305 -12.52 9.38 5.82
C GLY A 305 -13.20 9.37 4.45
N THR A 306 -13.92 8.30 4.09
CA THR A 306 -14.51 8.10 2.75
C THR A 306 -16.03 7.97 2.81
N PRO A 307 -16.74 7.99 1.66
CA PRO A 307 -18.17 7.66 1.61
C PRO A 307 -18.50 6.24 2.13
N ALA A 308 -17.55 5.30 2.11
CA ALA A 308 -17.75 3.93 2.61
C ALA A 308 -17.99 3.87 4.13
N LYS A 309 -17.72 4.96 4.88
CA LYS A 309 -18.06 5.06 6.31
C LYS A 309 -19.52 4.75 6.62
N LYS A 310 -20.43 4.96 5.66
CA LYS A 310 -21.86 4.59 5.77
C LYS A 310 -22.05 3.10 6.11
N LEU A 311 -21.15 2.22 5.69
CA LEU A 311 -21.20 0.78 5.98
C LEU A 311 -20.93 0.50 7.46
N ILE A 312 -20.07 1.30 8.10
CA ILE A 312 -19.76 1.23 9.52
C ILE A 312 -20.88 1.91 10.32
N GLU A 313 -21.26 3.13 9.94
CA GLU A 313 -22.22 3.95 10.69
C GLU A 313 -23.66 3.40 10.69
N SER A 314 -24.05 2.63 9.67
CA SER A 314 -25.37 1.97 9.59
C SER A 314 -25.54 0.79 10.55
N ARG A 315 -24.45 0.33 11.17
CA ARG A 315 -24.43 -0.83 12.08
C ARG A 315 -24.10 -0.35 13.50
N PRO A 316 -25.08 -0.24 14.41
CA PRO A 316 -24.91 0.46 15.67
C PRO A 316 -23.76 -0.06 16.55
N ARG A 317 -23.56 -1.38 16.62
CA ARG A 317 -22.50 -1.96 17.46
C ARG A 317 -21.15 -1.86 16.78
N VAL A 318 -21.09 -2.11 15.47
CA VAL A 318 -19.86 -1.88 14.67
C VAL A 318 -19.42 -0.42 14.77
N ARG A 319 -20.36 0.52 14.65
CA ARG A 319 -20.11 1.97 14.83
C ARG A 319 -19.56 2.27 16.21
N ALA A 320 -20.20 1.75 17.27
CA ALA A 320 -19.76 1.98 18.64
C ALA A 320 -18.35 1.40 18.90
N TRP A 321 -18.12 0.16 18.47
CA TRP A 321 -16.82 -0.51 18.54
C TRP A 321 -15.74 0.27 17.77
N SER A 322 -16.02 0.64 16.52
CA SER A 322 -15.08 1.41 15.68
C SER A 322 -14.73 2.74 16.31
N ALA A 323 -15.72 3.49 16.82
CA ALA A 323 -15.49 4.74 17.52
C ALA A 323 -14.62 4.56 18.79
N GLU A 324 -14.86 3.50 19.56
CA GLU A 324 -14.11 3.20 20.78
C GLU A 324 -12.65 2.86 20.47
N ILE A 325 -12.38 2.00 19.49
CA ILE A 325 -11.00 1.58 19.17
C ILE A 325 -10.20 2.71 18.50
N LEU A 326 -10.84 3.53 17.66
CA LEU A 326 -10.19 4.69 17.03
C LEU A 326 -9.93 5.83 18.01
N ALA A 327 -10.65 5.89 19.14
CA ALA A 327 -10.43 6.88 20.19
C ALA A 327 -9.32 6.51 21.19
N ARG A 328 -8.67 5.35 21.02
CA ARG A 328 -7.66 4.88 21.98
C ARG A 328 -6.43 5.77 22.00
N PRO A 329 -5.84 6.08 23.18
CA PRO A 329 -4.65 6.92 23.28
C PRO A 329 -3.46 6.42 22.46
N ALA A 330 -3.25 5.10 22.40
CA ALA A 330 -2.18 4.50 21.60
C ALA A 330 -2.35 4.82 20.11
N TRP A 331 -3.57 4.72 19.58
CA TRP A 331 -3.85 5.06 18.19
C TRP A 331 -3.66 6.55 17.92
N ALA A 332 -4.06 7.42 18.85
CA ALA A 332 -3.82 8.86 18.74
C ALA A 332 -2.31 9.19 18.62
N LYS A 333 -1.43 8.52 19.39
CA LYS A 333 0.03 8.64 19.27
C LYS A 333 0.52 8.23 17.88
N VAL A 334 0.00 7.14 17.31
CA VAL A 334 0.33 6.73 15.93
C VAL A 334 -0.07 7.81 14.91
N LEU A 335 -1.27 8.38 15.03
CA LEU A 335 -1.72 9.45 14.14
C LEU A 335 -0.85 10.71 14.28
N GLU A 336 -0.44 11.06 15.49
CA GLU A 336 0.47 12.19 15.74
C GLU A 336 1.84 11.96 15.09
N MET A 337 2.42 10.77 15.24
CA MET A 337 3.66 10.39 14.54
C MET A 337 3.52 10.52 13.02
N LYS A 338 2.39 10.04 12.46
CA LYS A 338 2.11 10.14 11.02
C LYS A 338 2.01 11.60 10.56
N HIS A 339 1.35 12.47 11.32
CA HIS A 339 1.26 13.89 10.97
C HIS A 339 2.62 14.57 11.03
N LYS A 340 3.46 14.26 12.04
CA LYS A 340 4.81 14.82 12.16
C LYS A 340 5.74 14.40 11.02
N ALA A 341 5.60 13.18 10.50
CA ALA A 341 6.38 12.72 9.34
C ALA A 341 5.93 13.36 8.00
N GLN A 342 4.78 14.04 7.97
CA GLN A 342 4.21 14.66 6.77
C GLN A 342 4.38 16.18 6.71
N ALA A 343 4.80 16.80 7.82
CA ALA A 343 5.08 18.23 7.97
C ALA A 343 6.56 18.51 7.73
#